data_AF-A0A2V2QF67-F1
#
_entry.id   AF-A0A2V2QF67-F1
#
_cell.length_a   1.000
_cell.length_b   1.000
_cell.length_c   1.000
_cell.angle_alpha   90.00
_cell.angle_beta   90.00
_cell.angle_gamma   90.00
#
_symmetry.space_group_name_H-M   'P 1'
#
loop_
_entity.id
_entity.type
_entity.pdbx_description
1 polymer ?
#
loop_
_entity_poly.entity_id
_entity_poly.type
_entity_poly.pdbx_seq_one_letter_code
_entity_poly.pdbx_strand_id
1 'polypeptide(L)' 'MSRTEAPPLPEPLRVPVADSHTHLDMQDSTVEEALARAAAVNVTTVVQVGCDVAGSRWAAETAAAHAAVHASVALHPNE' A
#
# COMPACT_ATOMS: atom_id res chain seq x y z
N MET A 1 -3.73 24.78 10.21
CA MET A 1 -2.92 23.54 10.12
C MET A 1 -2.37 23.48 8.70
N SER A 2 -1.05 23.41 8.57
CA SER A 2 -0.41 23.27 7.25
C SER A 2 -0.95 22.00 6.60
N ARG A 3 -1.36 22.08 5.34
CA ARG A 3 -1.97 20.98 4.56
C ARG A 3 -0.98 19.86 4.18
N THR A 4 0.10 19.74 4.94
CA THR A 4 1.36 19.10 4.53
C THR A 4 1.79 17.98 5.48
N GLU A 5 1.22 17.89 6.69
CA GLU A 5 1.58 16.84 7.66
C GLU A 5 0.45 15.82 7.78
N ALA A 6 0.80 14.53 7.61
CA ALA A 6 -0.16 13.44 7.79
C ALA A 6 -0.64 13.40 9.25
N PRO A 7 -1.91 13.03 9.49
CA PRO A 7 -2.39 12.86 10.86
C PRO A 7 -1.62 11.74 11.58
N PRO A 8 -1.61 11.73 12.92
CA PRO A 8 -1.08 10.61 13.68
C PRO A 8 -1.85 9.32 13.35
N LEU A 9 -1.22 8.17 13.59
CA LEU A 9 -1.88 6.88 13.38
C LEU A 9 -3.13 6.77 14.27
N PRO A 10 -4.25 6.24 13.74
CA PRO A 10 -5.43 5.96 14.53
C PRO A 10 -5.20 4.79 15.50
N GLU A 11 -6.17 4.57 16.39
CA GLU A 11 -6.21 3.33 17.19
C GLU A 11 -6.33 2.10 16.28
N PRO A 12 -5.72 0.95 16.65
CA PRO A 12 -5.78 -0.26 15.83
C PRO A 12 -7.21 -0.80 15.65
N LEU A 13 -7.49 -1.34 14.47
CA LEU A 13 -8.77 -1.99 14.20
C LEU A 13 -8.95 -3.23 15.07
N ARG A 14 -10.20 -3.53 15.44
CA ARG A 14 -10.55 -4.62 16.37
C ARG A 14 -10.18 -6.01 15.86
N VAL A 15 -10.09 -6.17 14.54
CA VAL A 15 -9.72 -7.40 13.85
C VAL A 15 -8.75 -7.06 12.72
N PRO A 16 -7.87 -8.00 12.32
CA PRO A 16 -7.01 -7.80 11.15
C PRO A 16 -7.85 -7.56 9.91
N VAL A 17 -7.47 -6.58 9.10
CA VAL A 17 -8.12 -6.28 7.82
C VAL A 17 -7.11 -6.22 6.67
N ALA A 18 -7.62 -6.43 5.46
CA ALA A 18 -6.88 -6.16 4.24
C ALA A 18 -7.27 -4.77 3.71
N ASP A 19 -6.28 -3.98 3.31
CA ASP A 19 -6.50 -2.85 2.41
C ASP A 19 -6.63 -3.38 0.98
N SER A 20 -7.83 -3.25 0.41
CA SER A 20 -8.14 -3.79 -0.91
C SER A 20 -7.58 -2.96 -2.07
N HIS A 21 -7.07 -1.75 -1.81
CA HIS A 21 -6.53 -0.88 -2.87
C HIS A 21 -5.54 0.14 -2.30
N THR A 22 -4.25 -0.06 -2.55
CA THR A 22 -3.17 0.80 -2.07
C THR A 22 -2.22 1.18 -3.20
N HIS A 23 -1.66 2.39 -3.12
CA HIS A 23 -0.54 2.86 -3.96
C HIS A 23 0.67 3.18 -3.07
N LEU A 24 1.47 2.16 -2.78
CA LEU A 24 2.73 2.25 -2.03
C LEU A 24 3.81 3.00 -2.82
N ASP A 25 3.80 2.87 -4.14
CA ASP A 25 4.66 3.56 -5.11
C ASP A 25 4.46 5.09 -5.13
N MET A 26 3.34 5.58 -4.61
CA MET A 26 3.01 7.00 -4.53
C MET A 26 3.22 7.60 -3.13
N GLN A 27 3.77 6.84 -2.18
CA GLN A 27 4.01 7.32 -0.81
C GLN A 27 5.42 7.91 -0.65
N ASP A 28 5.53 8.94 0.17
CA ASP A 28 6.83 9.51 0.61
C ASP A 28 7.45 8.67 1.75
N SER A 29 7.55 7.34 1.56
CA SER A 29 8.15 6.40 2.52
C SER A 29 8.61 5.11 1.85
N THR A 30 9.44 4.31 2.51
CA THR A 30 9.75 2.98 1.98
C THR A 30 8.54 2.04 2.10
N VAL A 31 8.56 0.93 1.36
CA VAL A 31 7.53 -0.11 1.43
C VAL A 31 7.46 -0.68 2.85
N GLU A 32 8.59 -0.95 3.48
CA GLU A 32 8.68 -1.49 4.84
C GLU A 32 8.10 -0.54 5.86
N GLU A 33 8.39 0.76 5.76
CA GLU A 33 7.84 1.78 6.63
C GLU A 33 6.31 1.87 6.49
N ALA A 34 5.81 1.85 5.25
CA ALA A 34 4.39 1.87 4.98
C ALA A 34 3.68 0.62 5.54
N LEU A 35 4.25 -0.57 5.33
CA LEU A 35 3.72 -1.83 5.86
C LEU A 35 3.78 -1.88 7.39
N ALA A 36 4.83 -1.36 8.01
CA ALA A 36 4.93 -1.28 9.47
C ALA A 36 3.85 -0.36 10.06
N ARG A 37 3.60 0.80 9.43
CA ARG A 37 2.52 1.71 9.84
C ARG A 37 1.14 1.07 9.65
N ALA A 38 0.91 0.36 8.56
CA ALA A 38 -0.33 -0.38 8.32
C ALA A 38 -0.56 -1.48 9.39
N ALA A 39 0.47 -2.29 9.66
CA ALA A 39 0.41 -3.34 10.67
C ALA A 39 0.18 -2.80 12.08
N ALA A 40 0.74 -1.63 12.41
CA ALA A 40 0.53 -0.97 13.71
C ALA A 40 -0.95 -0.63 13.98
N VAL A 41 -1.78 -0.48 12.93
CA VAL A 41 -3.22 -0.22 13.04
C VAL A 41 -4.09 -1.42 12.66
N ASN A 42 -3.49 -2.62 12.61
CA ASN A 42 -4.12 -3.91 12.28
C ASN A 42 -4.59 -4.06 10.82
N VAL A 43 -3.97 -3.31 9.90
CA VAL A 43 -4.04 -3.56 8.45
C VAL A 43 -2.86 -4.48 8.10
N THR A 44 -3.13 -5.78 8.01
CA THR A 44 -2.08 -6.82 7.93
C THR A 44 -1.80 -7.29 6.51
N THR A 45 -2.62 -6.87 5.56
CA THR A 45 -2.50 -7.23 4.14
C THR A 45 -2.86 -6.02 3.30
N VAL A 46 -2.15 -5.80 2.20
CA VAL A 46 -2.45 -4.72 1.25
C VAL A 46 -2.47 -5.24 -0.17
N VAL A 47 -3.33 -4.69 -1.01
CA VAL A 47 -3.33 -4.92 -2.45
C VAL A 47 -2.68 -3.71 -3.13
N GLN A 48 -1.43 -3.87 -3.56
CA GLN A 48 -0.74 -2.87 -4.38
C GLN A 48 -1.31 -2.85 -5.79
N VAL A 49 -1.71 -1.68 -6.26
CA VAL A 49 -2.32 -1.51 -7.57
C VAL A 49 -1.30 -1.07 -8.62
N GLY A 50 -1.16 -1.87 -9.68
CA GLY A 50 -0.49 -1.45 -10.91
C GLY A 50 -1.47 -0.75 -11.86
N CYS A 51 -1.14 0.47 -12.32
CA CYS A 51 -1.97 1.22 -13.26
C CYS A 51 -1.53 1.10 -14.72
N ASP A 52 -0.26 0.82 -14.98
CA ASP A 52 0.30 0.62 -16.31
C ASP A 52 1.25 -0.60 -16.33
N VAL A 53 1.98 -0.82 -17.43
CA VAL A 53 2.91 -1.95 -17.55
C VAL A 53 4.07 -1.84 -16.56
N ALA A 54 4.61 -0.63 -16.35
CA ALA A 54 5.77 -0.43 -15.47
C ALA A 54 5.37 -0.61 -14.00
N GLY A 55 4.29 0.05 -13.57
CA GLY A 55 3.71 -0.06 -12.24
C GLY A 55 3.22 -1.46 -11.92
N SER A 56 2.65 -2.19 -12.90
CA SER A 56 2.26 -3.59 -12.70
C SER A 56 3.46 -4.52 -12.45
N ARG A 57 4.61 -4.28 -13.12
CA ARG A 57 5.84 -5.03 -12.85
C ARG A 57 6.37 -4.72 -11.46
N TRP A 58 6.42 -3.44 -11.09
CA TRP A 58 6.83 -3.01 -9.77
C TRP A 58 5.93 -3.60 -8.66
N ALA A 59 4.62 -3.63 -8.87
CA ALA A 59 3.66 -4.24 -7.95
C ALA A 59 3.95 -5.74 -7.75
N ALA A 60 4.19 -6.48 -8.84
CA ALA A 60 4.51 -7.90 -8.79
C ALA A 60 5.84 -8.18 -8.07
N GLU A 61 6.87 -7.37 -8.32
CA GLU A 61 8.17 -7.47 -7.65
C GLU A 61 8.04 -7.16 -6.15
N THR A 62 7.28 -6.13 -5.79
CA THR A 62 6.99 -5.77 -4.40
C THR A 62 6.24 -6.90 -3.68
N ALA A 63 5.23 -7.49 -4.31
CA ALA A 63 4.51 -8.64 -3.76
C ALA A 63 5.41 -9.88 -3.59
N ALA A 64 6.38 -10.09 -4.47
CA ALA A 64 7.36 -11.17 -4.33
C ALA A 64 8.33 -10.93 -3.17
N ALA A 65 8.66 -9.68 -2.86
CA ALA A 65 9.55 -9.31 -1.76
C ALA A 65 8.87 -9.25 -0.38
N HIS A 66 7.56 -8.96 -0.34
CA HIS A 66 6.83 -8.72 0.91
C HIS A 66 5.57 -9.60 1.02
N ALA A 67 5.58 -10.58 1.92
CA ALA A 67 4.48 -11.53 2.10
C ALA A 67 3.12 -10.92 2.48
N ALA A 68 3.11 -9.68 3.00
CA ALA A 68 1.89 -8.94 3.32
C ALA A 68 1.26 -8.24 2.11
N VAL A 69 1.90 -8.27 0.93
CA VAL A 69 1.47 -7.56 -0.26
C VAL A 69 0.94 -8.53 -1.31
N HIS A 70 -0.25 -8.25 -1.82
CA HIS A 70 -0.75 -8.80 -3.07
C HIS A 70 -0.64 -7.74 -4.16
N ALA A 71 -0.44 -8.15 -5.42
CA ALA A 71 -0.37 -7.24 -6.56
C ALA A 71 -1.62 -7.37 -7.43
N SER A 72 -2.12 -6.25 -7.96
CA SER A 72 -2.98 -6.23 -9.13
C SER A 72 -2.19 -5.79 -10.38
N VAL A 73 -2.63 -6.27 -11.53
CA VAL A 73 -2.06 -5.92 -12.84
C VAL A 73 -3.20 -5.37 -13.69
N ALA A 74 -3.07 -4.14 -14.16
CA ALA A 74 -4.10 -3.48 -14.94
C ALA A 74 -3.50 -2.45 -15.91
N LEU A 75 -4.34 -2.01 -16.85
CA LEU A 75 -4.17 -0.76 -17.59
C LEU A 75 -5.31 0.16 -17.18
N HIS A 76 -4.98 1.24 -16.49
CA HIS A 76 -5.95 2.21 -16.00
C HIS A 76 -6.43 3.08 -17.18
N PRO A 77 -7.72 3.44 -17.26
CA PRO A 77 -8.27 4.16 -18.42
C PRO A 77 -7.70 5.58 -18.66
N ASN A 78 -6.98 6.12 -17.67
CA ASN A 78 -6.33 7.44 -17.77
C ASN A 78 -4.83 7.35 -18.06
N GLU A 79 -4.30 6.14 -18.25
CA GLU A 79 -2.92 5.91 -18.73
C GLU A 79 -2.85 5.94 -20.25
#